data_AF-A0AAN8U4Q6-F1
#
_entry.id   AF-A0AAN8U4Q6-F1
#
_cell.length_a   1.000
_cell.length_b   1.000
_cell.length_c   1.000
_cell.angle_alpha   90.00
_cell.angle_beta   90.00
_cell.angle_gamma   90.00
#
_symmetry.space_group_name_H-M   'P 1'
#
loop_
_entity.id
_entity.type
_entity.pdbx_description
1 polymer ?
#
loop_
_entity_poly.entity_id
_entity_poly.type
_entity_poly.pdbx_seq_one_letter_code
_entity_poly.pdbx_strand_id
1 'polypeptide(L)'
;MNRKSTPDLKQNRSLIAIQRATYMKKSNKIAMKLKTMEKNQIENWKQYSEIMQSGVLKLQSFSLDSRENSYPPFLYCSIQLRSMLHAVYAPKSCSISHSRIPCYQRPLAPARLRVSASLPEPNGVKVEFTPWLIVGLGNPGNKYHGTRHNVGFEMIDRVSHEEGIVLNTIQSKALIGIGSIGEVPVVLAKPQAYMNFSGESVGPLAAYYQVPLRHILLVYDEMSLPNGILRLQPKGGHGHHNGVKSVMEHLNGRRDFPRFCIGIGNPPGTMDMKAYLLQKFSDTERKQVDAALDQGVAAVRTVVLEGFGSRISRFNIGQKYKYHKV
;
A
#
# COMPACT_ATOMS: atom_id res chain seq x y z
N MET A 1 75.95 22.35 -13.93
CA MET A 1 75.38 22.02 -12.61
C MET A 1 73.87 21.88 -12.74
N ASN A 2 73.32 20.68 -12.53
CA ASN A 2 72.04 20.41 -11.82
C ASN A 2 71.61 18.96 -12.03
N ARG A 3 72.03 18.07 -11.12
CA ARG A 3 71.40 16.76 -10.95
C ARG A 3 70.08 16.98 -10.23
N LYS A 4 68.94 16.77 -10.91
CA LYS A 4 67.63 16.67 -10.25
C LYS A 4 67.55 15.31 -9.56
N SER A 5 67.43 15.33 -8.24
CA SER A 5 67.25 14.19 -7.37
C SER A 5 65.89 13.50 -7.63
N THR A 6 65.93 12.21 -7.89
CA THR A 6 64.75 11.33 -7.89
C THR A 6 64.25 11.11 -6.46
N PRO A 7 62.94 11.20 -6.16
CA PRO A 7 62.43 10.96 -4.83
C PRO A 7 62.60 9.48 -4.43
N ASP A 8 63.04 9.28 -3.20
CA ASP A 8 63.51 8.01 -2.63
C ASP A 8 62.39 6.96 -2.56
N LEU A 9 62.51 5.88 -3.34
CA LEU A 9 61.62 4.71 -3.38
C LEU A 9 61.38 4.07 -1.99
N LYS A 10 62.27 4.29 -1.02
CA LYS A 10 62.10 3.80 0.37
C LYS A 10 61.02 4.58 1.13
N GLN A 11 60.86 5.89 0.91
CA GLN A 11 59.83 6.70 1.58
C GLN A 11 58.41 6.38 1.09
N ASN A 12 58.24 6.04 -0.18
CA ASN A 12 56.92 5.64 -0.70
C ASN A 12 56.48 4.26 -0.19
N ARG A 13 57.41 3.32 0.01
CA ARG A 13 57.10 2.00 0.58
C ARG A 13 56.68 2.07 2.05
N SER A 14 57.30 2.96 2.83
CA SER A 14 56.93 3.14 4.24
C SER A 14 55.55 3.79 4.40
N LEU A 15 55.21 4.78 3.59
CA LEU A 15 53.87 5.40 3.61
C LEU A 15 52.75 4.42 3.24
N ILE A 16 52.95 3.57 2.23
CA ILE A 16 51.98 2.53 1.85
C ILE A 16 51.82 1.49 2.97
N ALA A 17 52.90 1.12 3.67
CA ALA A 17 52.84 0.22 4.81
C ALA A 17 52.03 0.83 5.98
N ILE A 18 52.22 2.12 6.26
CA ILE A 18 51.48 2.84 7.31
C ILE A 18 49.98 2.94 6.97
N GLN A 19 49.64 3.24 5.71
CA GLN A 19 48.24 3.25 5.23
C GLN A 19 47.58 1.87 5.33
N ARG A 20 48.29 0.80 4.98
CA ARG A 20 47.78 -0.58 5.14
C ARG A 20 47.56 -0.93 6.61
N ALA A 21 48.49 -0.57 7.50
CA ALA A 21 48.35 -0.83 8.93
C ALA A 21 47.16 -0.07 9.56
N THR A 22 46.93 1.18 9.14
CA THR A 22 45.78 1.96 9.60
C THR A 22 44.45 1.41 9.07
N TYR A 23 44.41 0.96 7.81
CA TYR A 23 43.24 0.29 7.25
C TYR A 23 42.90 -1.01 7.99
N MET A 24 43.90 -1.84 8.28
CA MET A 24 43.71 -3.10 9.02
C MET A 24 43.24 -2.86 10.46
N LYS A 25 43.77 -1.84 11.16
CA LYS A 25 43.26 -1.43 12.48
C LYS A 25 41.80 -0.98 12.43
N LYS A 26 41.41 -0.23 11.40
CA LYS A 26 40.01 0.23 11.23
C LYS A 26 39.07 -0.93 10.92
N SER A 27 39.49 -1.87 10.08
CA SER A 27 38.74 -3.09 9.75
C SER A 27 38.51 -3.97 11.00
N ASN A 28 39.56 -4.22 11.80
CA ASN A 28 39.45 -5.00 13.02
C ASN A 28 38.53 -4.35 14.06
N LYS A 29 38.53 -3.01 14.17
CA LYS A 29 37.62 -2.28 15.06
C LYS A 29 36.16 -2.43 14.63
N ILE A 30 35.89 -2.46 13.32
CA ILE A 30 34.55 -2.71 12.77
C ILE A 30 34.13 -4.15 13.04
N ALA A 31 35.01 -5.13 12.82
CA ALA A 31 34.74 -6.53 13.08
C ALA A 31 34.42 -6.82 14.56
N MET A 32 35.15 -6.21 15.49
CA MET A 32 34.82 -6.32 16.93
C MET A 32 33.45 -5.70 17.23
N LYS A 33 33.14 -4.52 16.66
CA LYS A 33 31.85 -3.85 16.88
C LYS A 33 30.67 -4.68 16.36
N LEU A 34 30.86 -5.36 15.22
CA LEU A 34 29.87 -6.29 14.67
C LEU A 34 29.66 -7.51 15.59
N LYS A 35 30.73 -8.13 16.10
CA LYS A 35 30.63 -9.23 17.08
C LYS A 35 29.93 -8.81 18.37
N THR A 36 30.18 -7.60 18.87
CA THR A 36 29.48 -7.07 20.05
C THR A 36 27.99 -6.84 19.76
N MET A 37 27.64 -6.32 18.59
CA MET A 37 26.24 -6.14 18.20
C MET A 37 25.50 -7.48 18.05
N GLU A 38 26.15 -8.50 17.49
CA GLU A 38 25.60 -9.86 17.37
C GLU A 38 25.38 -10.50 18.74
N LYS A 39 26.34 -10.35 19.67
CA LYS A 39 26.18 -10.83 21.05
C LYS A 39 25.01 -10.17 21.78
N ASN A 40 24.87 -8.84 21.64
CA ASN A 40 23.76 -8.09 22.24
C ASN A 40 22.39 -8.47 21.63
N GLN A 41 22.35 -8.79 20.33
CA GLN A 41 21.14 -9.31 19.71
C GLN A 41 20.77 -10.68 20.30
N ILE A 42 21.73 -11.58 20.43
CA ILE A 42 21.50 -12.91 21.04
C ILE A 42 21.02 -12.81 22.49
N GLU A 43 21.59 -11.90 23.30
CA GLU A 43 21.12 -11.64 24.67
C GLU A 43 19.69 -11.09 24.70
N ASN A 44 19.35 -10.14 23.83
CA ASN A 44 17.97 -9.66 23.71
C ASN A 44 17.01 -10.79 23.34
N TRP A 45 17.36 -11.66 22.39
CA TRP A 45 16.52 -12.80 22.01
C TRP A 45 16.32 -13.79 23.16
N LYS A 46 17.33 -14.02 24.01
CA LYS A 46 17.18 -14.84 25.22
C LYS A 46 16.21 -14.20 26.21
N GLN A 47 16.33 -12.89 26.45
CA GLN A 47 15.44 -12.16 27.35
C GLN A 47 13.98 -12.17 26.85
N TYR A 48 13.75 -12.03 25.54
CA TYR A 48 12.42 -12.18 24.94
C TYR A 48 11.87 -13.61 25.11
N SER A 49 12.71 -14.64 24.97
CA SER A 49 12.28 -16.03 25.16
C SER A 49 11.89 -16.34 26.60
N GLU A 50 12.60 -15.78 27.59
CA GLU A 50 12.27 -15.93 29.02
C GLU A 50 10.95 -15.22 29.37
N ILE A 51 10.72 -14.02 28.82
CA ILE A 51 9.45 -13.29 28.98
C ILE A 51 8.29 -14.12 28.40
N MET A 52 8.45 -14.70 27.21
CA MET A 52 7.42 -15.54 26.59
C MET A 52 7.16 -16.82 27.39
N GLN A 53 8.18 -17.47 27.95
CA GLN A 53 8.01 -18.65 28.81
C GLN A 53 7.31 -18.31 30.13
N SER A 54 7.57 -17.14 30.72
CA SER A 54 6.88 -16.67 31.93
C SER A 54 5.40 -16.33 31.68
N GLY A 55 5.05 -15.84 30.48
CA GLY A 55 3.68 -15.53 30.09
C GLY A 55 2.82 -16.77 29.86
N VAL A 56 3.40 -17.84 29.30
CA VAL A 56 2.72 -19.12 29.08
C VAL A 56 2.39 -19.82 30.40
N LEU A 57 3.28 -19.77 31.40
CA LEU A 57 3.03 -20.33 32.73
C LEU A 57 1.92 -19.59 33.50
N LYS A 58 1.70 -18.30 33.21
CA LYS A 58 0.66 -17.47 33.85
C LYS A 58 -0.74 -17.71 33.26
N LEU A 59 -0.83 -18.25 32.05
CA LEU A 59 -2.10 -18.58 31.38
C LEU A 59 -2.60 -19.99 31.74
N GLN A 60 -1.70 -20.90 32.12
CA GLN A 60 -2.09 -22.25 32.58
C GLN A 60 -2.70 -22.28 33.98
N SER A 61 -2.49 -21.24 34.81
CA SER A 61 -3.08 -21.15 36.15
C SER A 61 -4.49 -20.54 36.20
N PHE A 62 -5.07 -20.12 35.06
CA PHE A 62 -6.34 -19.39 35.02
C PHE A 62 -7.53 -20.18 34.44
N SER A 63 -7.34 -21.48 34.13
CA SER A 63 -8.40 -22.31 33.55
C SER A 63 -8.59 -23.56 34.40
N LEU A 64 -9.34 -23.42 35.51
CA LEU A 64 -10.00 -24.50 36.27
C LEU A 64 -10.76 -23.86 37.45
N ASP A 65 -12.02 -23.47 37.26
CA ASP A 65 -13.05 -23.61 38.32
C ASP A 65 -14.51 -23.40 37.82
N SER A 66 -15.33 -24.46 38.03
CA SER A 66 -16.80 -24.55 38.32
C SER A 66 -17.85 -23.85 37.42
N ARG A 67 -18.80 -24.51 36.69
CA ARG A 67 -20.07 -25.24 37.06
C ARG A 67 -20.88 -24.56 38.19
N GLU A 68 -22.21 -24.33 38.22
CA GLU A 68 -23.41 -24.94 37.61
C GLU A 68 -24.70 -24.09 37.93
N ASN A 69 -25.83 -24.37 37.24
CA ASN A 69 -27.27 -24.06 37.52
C ASN A 69 -27.80 -22.61 37.43
N SER A 70 -29.00 -22.26 36.91
CA SER A 70 -30.27 -22.96 36.63
C SER A 70 -31.24 -22.11 35.73
N TYR A 71 -32.10 -22.79 34.94
CA TYR A 71 -33.14 -22.33 33.97
C TYR A 71 -34.53 -21.95 34.61
N PRO A 72 -35.67 -21.72 33.87
CA PRO A 72 -36.09 -20.80 32.76
C PRO A 72 -37.53 -20.21 33.02
N PRO A 73 -38.52 -19.98 32.10
CA PRO A 73 -38.61 -19.80 30.61
C PRO A 73 -39.55 -18.63 30.13
N PHE A 74 -39.69 -18.37 28.80
CA PHE A 74 -40.99 -18.30 28.06
C PHE A 74 -40.92 -17.88 26.55
N LEU A 75 -41.61 -18.70 25.72
CA LEU A 75 -42.43 -18.45 24.50
C LEU A 75 -41.86 -18.02 23.12
N TYR A 76 -41.89 -19.01 22.19
CA TYR A 76 -42.48 -19.07 20.84
C TYR A 76 -42.72 -17.81 19.98
N CYS A 77 -42.36 -17.86 18.69
CA CYS A 77 -43.34 -18.04 17.59
C CYS A 77 -42.66 -18.28 16.23
N SER A 78 -43.35 -19.01 15.37
CA SER A 78 -42.89 -19.63 14.13
C SER A 78 -43.66 -19.07 12.92
N ILE A 79 -43.09 -19.29 11.72
CA ILE A 79 -43.80 -19.74 10.49
C ILE A 79 -44.25 -18.72 9.40
N GLN A 80 -43.77 -19.05 8.18
CA GLN A 80 -44.34 -19.03 6.81
C GLN A 80 -44.24 -17.84 5.83
N LEU A 81 -43.53 -18.18 4.74
CA LEU A 81 -43.71 -17.76 3.35
C LEU A 81 -45.10 -18.10 2.78
N ARG A 82 -45.64 -17.23 1.90
CA ARG A 82 -46.29 -17.66 0.64
C ARG A 82 -46.46 -16.53 -0.38
N SER A 83 -46.30 -16.93 -1.63
CA SER A 83 -46.59 -16.28 -2.91
C SER A 83 -48.06 -15.90 -3.11
N MET A 84 -48.35 -14.96 -4.04
CA MET A 84 -49.22 -15.22 -5.20
C MET A 84 -49.31 -14.04 -6.19
N LEU A 85 -49.58 -14.40 -7.45
CA LEU A 85 -49.70 -13.60 -8.67
C LEU A 85 -51.13 -13.08 -8.92
N HIS A 86 -51.22 -12.15 -9.87
CA HIS A 86 -52.36 -11.72 -10.72
C HIS A 86 -53.42 -10.76 -10.15
N ALA A 87 -53.55 -9.59 -10.79
CA ALA A 87 -54.77 -9.23 -11.54
C ALA A 87 -54.55 -7.97 -12.41
N VAL A 88 -55.03 -8.08 -13.65
CA VAL A 88 -55.14 -7.08 -14.71
C VAL A 88 -56.38 -6.22 -14.46
N TYR A 89 -56.31 -4.89 -14.63
CA TYR A 89 -57.35 -4.10 -15.32
C TYR A 89 -56.90 -2.65 -15.53
N ALA A 90 -57.05 -2.16 -16.77
CA ALA A 90 -56.98 -0.74 -17.13
C ALA A 90 -58.39 -0.27 -17.53
N PRO A 91 -58.70 1.02 -17.36
CA PRO A 91 -59.22 1.76 -18.51
C PRO A 91 -58.60 3.17 -18.68
N LYS A 92 -58.81 3.69 -19.89
CA LYS A 92 -58.25 4.92 -20.48
C LYS A 92 -59.04 6.19 -20.13
N SER A 93 -58.36 7.32 -20.35
CA SER A 93 -58.80 8.71 -20.60
C SER A 93 -59.49 9.48 -19.48
N CYS A 94 -58.88 10.58 -19.01
CA CYS A 94 -58.99 11.89 -19.63
C CYS A 94 -58.10 12.94 -18.94
N SER A 95 -57.73 13.93 -19.73
CA SER A 95 -56.86 15.08 -19.48
C SER A 95 -57.37 16.02 -18.39
N ILE A 96 -56.53 16.33 -17.39
CA ILE A 96 -56.64 17.56 -16.58
C ILE A 96 -55.25 18.18 -16.37
N SER A 97 -55.29 19.49 -16.40
CA SER A 97 -54.27 20.52 -16.50
C SER A 97 -53.14 20.50 -15.47
N HIS A 98 -51.98 20.97 -15.94
CA HIS A 98 -50.85 21.42 -15.14
C HIS A 98 -51.27 22.37 -14.01
N SER A 99 -50.89 22.02 -12.78
CA SER A 99 -50.58 22.98 -11.74
C SER A 99 -49.27 22.56 -11.07
N ARG A 100 -48.27 23.44 -11.18
CA ARG A 100 -46.94 23.28 -10.59
C ARG A 100 -47.05 23.31 -9.07
N ILE A 101 -46.75 22.19 -8.42
CA ILE A 101 -46.39 22.16 -7.00
C ILE A 101 -44.86 22.02 -6.92
N PRO A 102 -44.12 22.96 -6.30
CA PRO A 102 -42.70 22.79 -6.10
C PRO A 102 -42.48 21.70 -5.04
N CYS A 103 -42.04 20.53 -5.48
CA CYS A 103 -41.58 19.48 -4.58
C CYS A 103 -40.23 19.91 -4.01
N TYR A 104 -40.22 20.38 -2.76
CA TYR A 104 -38.99 20.54 -1.99
C TYR A 104 -38.41 19.15 -1.72
N GLN A 105 -37.47 18.72 -2.56
CA GLN A 105 -36.62 17.58 -2.25
C GLN A 105 -35.65 18.01 -1.15
N ARG A 106 -35.94 17.64 0.10
CA ARG A 106 -34.90 17.61 1.14
C ARG A 106 -33.83 16.61 0.67
N PRO A 107 -32.55 16.99 0.57
CA PRO A 107 -31.50 16.02 0.33
C PRO A 107 -31.48 15.06 1.53
N LEU A 108 -31.67 13.77 1.27
CA LEU A 108 -31.33 12.74 2.25
C LEU A 108 -29.83 12.87 2.50
N ALA A 109 -29.47 13.33 3.70
CA ALA A 109 -28.09 13.46 4.12
C ALA A 109 -27.40 12.09 3.97
N PRO A 110 -26.21 12.01 3.35
CA PRO A 110 -25.48 10.75 3.27
C PRO A 110 -25.20 10.27 4.69
N ALA A 111 -25.62 9.05 5.01
CA ALA A 111 -25.34 8.42 6.28
C ALA A 111 -23.81 8.40 6.49
N ARG A 112 -23.37 9.21 7.45
CA ARG A 112 -21.97 9.43 7.80
C ARG A 112 -21.44 8.16 8.45
N LEU A 113 -20.83 7.28 7.67
CA LEU A 113 -20.11 6.14 8.22
C LEU A 113 -18.81 6.65 8.86
N ARG A 114 -18.94 7.16 10.08
CA ARG A 114 -17.81 7.47 10.95
C ARG A 114 -17.40 6.14 11.58
N VAL A 115 -16.40 5.46 11.02
CA VAL A 115 -15.79 4.31 11.68
C VAL A 115 -15.11 4.84 12.93
N SER A 116 -15.79 4.74 14.06
CA SER A 116 -15.24 5.04 15.38
C SER A 116 -15.04 3.70 16.07
N ALA A 117 -13.83 3.15 15.98
CA ALA A 117 -13.43 2.07 16.87
C ALA A 117 -13.30 2.66 18.27
N SER A 118 -14.16 2.24 19.20
CA SER A 118 -14.09 2.64 20.60
C SER A 118 -13.49 1.52 21.44
N LEU A 119 -12.20 1.66 21.78
CA LEU A 119 -11.66 1.10 23.01
C LEU A 119 -11.08 2.26 23.84
N PRO A 120 -11.39 2.34 25.15
CA PRO A 120 -11.01 3.46 25.98
C PRO A 120 -9.61 3.27 26.57
N GLU A 121 -8.64 4.05 26.11
CA GLU A 121 -7.37 4.29 26.82
C GLU A 121 -7.55 5.48 27.80
N PRO A 122 -6.82 5.52 28.93
CA PRO A 122 -7.13 6.34 30.11
C PRO A 122 -6.85 7.85 29.92
N ASN A 123 -6.42 8.28 28.73
CA ASN A 123 -6.22 9.67 28.37
C ASN A 123 -7.11 9.97 27.16
N GLY A 124 -8.23 10.66 27.38
CA GLY A 124 -9.32 10.91 26.42
C GLY A 124 -9.00 11.71 25.14
N VAL A 125 -7.84 11.49 24.53
CA VAL A 125 -7.54 11.94 23.17
C VAL A 125 -8.21 10.97 22.21
N LYS A 126 -9.31 11.40 21.58
CA LYS A 126 -9.96 10.66 20.50
C LYS A 126 -8.96 10.55 19.34
N VAL A 127 -8.36 9.39 19.13
CA VAL A 127 -7.45 9.17 17.99
C VAL A 127 -8.32 9.13 16.73
N GLU A 128 -8.42 10.26 16.03
CA GLU A 128 -9.12 10.34 14.75
C GLU A 128 -8.21 9.74 13.68
N PHE A 129 -8.37 8.44 13.41
CA PHE A 129 -7.67 7.80 12.31
C PHE A 129 -8.23 8.32 10.99
N THR A 130 -7.36 8.98 10.21
CA THR A 130 -7.68 9.43 8.86
C THR A 130 -7.42 8.28 7.89
N PRO A 131 -8.42 7.84 7.10
CA PRO A 131 -8.27 6.68 6.24
C PRO A 131 -7.19 6.90 5.17
N TRP A 132 -6.54 5.81 4.76
CA TRP A 132 -5.68 5.79 3.58
C TRP A 132 -6.46 5.39 2.35
N LEU A 133 -6.21 6.06 1.23
CA LEU A 133 -6.68 5.67 -0.08
C LEU A 133 -5.50 5.12 -0.88
N ILE A 134 -5.47 3.80 -1.08
CA ILE A 134 -4.41 3.12 -1.80
C ILE A 134 -4.94 2.75 -3.18
N VAL A 135 -4.43 3.43 -4.21
CA VAL A 135 -4.94 3.33 -5.58
C VAL A 135 -3.92 2.63 -6.46
N GLY A 136 -4.31 1.53 -7.07
CA GLY A 136 -3.53 0.88 -8.14
C GLY A 136 -3.98 1.42 -9.48
N LEU A 137 -3.04 1.91 -10.29
CA LEU A 137 -3.32 2.30 -11.66
C LEU A 137 -3.23 1.10 -12.61
N GLY A 138 -4.10 1.09 -13.62
CA GLY A 138 -4.20 0.02 -14.62
C GLY A 138 -5.38 0.27 -15.56
N ASN A 139 -5.52 -0.60 -16.56
CA ASN A 139 -6.69 -0.61 -17.43
C ASN A 139 -7.60 -1.81 -17.11
N PRO A 140 -8.93 -1.63 -17.08
CA PRO A 140 -9.88 -2.71 -16.81
C PRO A 140 -10.04 -3.65 -18.02
N GLY A 141 -10.33 -4.92 -17.74
CA GLY A 141 -10.67 -5.94 -18.74
C GLY A 141 -9.54 -6.95 -19.02
N ASN A 142 -9.94 -8.16 -19.43
CA ASN A 142 -9.05 -9.33 -19.56
C ASN A 142 -7.87 -9.10 -20.52
N LYS A 143 -8.03 -8.25 -21.54
CA LYS A 143 -6.98 -7.94 -22.51
C LYS A 143 -5.76 -7.23 -21.88
N TYR A 144 -5.93 -6.54 -20.75
CA TYR A 144 -4.84 -5.87 -20.03
C TYR A 144 -4.33 -6.67 -18.84
N HIS A 145 -4.91 -7.83 -18.56
CA HIS A 145 -4.46 -8.66 -17.46
C HIS A 145 -3.02 -9.14 -17.69
N GLY A 146 -2.14 -8.90 -16.72
CA GLY A 146 -0.74 -9.27 -16.79
C GLY A 146 0.14 -8.36 -17.65
N THR A 147 -0.37 -7.23 -18.16
CA THR A 147 0.46 -6.27 -18.91
C THR A 147 1.32 -5.43 -17.97
N ARG A 148 2.41 -4.87 -18.49
CA ARG A 148 3.32 -4.01 -17.70
C ARG A 148 2.59 -2.84 -17.04
N HIS A 149 1.67 -2.23 -17.78
CA HIS A 149 0.88 -1.09 -17.33
C HIS A 149 -0.20 -1.41 -16.28
N ASN A 150 -0.43 -2.70 -16.01
CA ASN A 150 -1.42 -3.16 -15.05
C ASN A 150 -0.80 -3.62 -13.72
N VAL A 151 0.52 -3.48 -13.55
CA VAL A 151 1.22 -3.88 -12.32
C VAL A 151 0.70 -3.15 -11.07
N GLY A 152 0.15 -1.94 -11.22
CA GLY A 152 -0.51 -1.22 -10.13
C GLY A 152 -1.77 -1.95 -9.65
N PHE A 153 -2.58 -2.51 -10.54
CA PHE A 153 -3.70 -3.37 -10.16
C PHE A 153 -3.23 -4.66 -9.49
N GLU A 154 -2.18 -5.29 -10.03
CA GLU A 154 -1.62 -6.52 -9.45
C GLU A 154 -1.13 -6.30 -8.01
N MET A 155 -0.54 -5.13 -7.71
CA MET A 155 -0.17 -4.77 -6.33
C MET A 155 -1.39 -4.63 -5.41
N ILE A 156 -2.47 -3.98 -5.87
CA ILE A 156 -3.69 -3.87 -5.07
C ILE A 156 -4.33 -5.23 -4.83
N ASP A 157 -4.33 -6.10 -5.84
CA ASP A 157 -4.83 -7.47 -5.72
C ASP A 157 -4.00 -8.28 -4.70
N ARG A 158 -2.68 -8.07 -4.69
CA ARG A 158 -1.81 -8.68 -3.69
C ARG A 158 -2.07 -8.16 -2.27
N VAL A 159 -2.18 -6.85 -2.09
CA VAL A 159 -2.49 -6.25 -0.78
C VAL A 159 -3.86 -6.69 -0.30
N SER A 160 -4.86 -6.70 -1.18
CA SER A 160 -6.21 -7.21 -0.93
C SER A 160 -6.19 -8.64 -0.38
N HIS A 161 -5.45 -9.53 -1.03
CA HIS A 161 -5.32 -10.93 -0.62
C HIS A 161 -4.63 -11.08 0.75
N GLU A 162 -3.51 -10.38 0.95
CA GLU A 162 -2.69 -10.47 2.17
C GLU A 162 -3.37 -9.87 3.41
N GLU A 163 -4.23 -8.86 3.23
CA GLU A 163 -4.99 -8.21 4.31
C GLU A 163 -6.42 -8.77 4.47
N GLY A 164 -6.86 -9.65 3.56
CA GLY A 164 -8.23 -10.16 3.56
C GLY A 164 -9.30 -9.11 3.19
N ILE A 165 -8.93 -8.07 2.44
CA ILE A 165 -9.83 -6.96 2.07
C ILE A 165 -10.51 -7.26 0.74
N VAL A 166 -11.77 -7.66 0.77
CA VAL A 166 -12.51 -8.03 -0.46
C VAL A 166 -12.84 -6.79 -1.31
N LEU A 167 -12.42 -6.80 -2.58
CA LEU A 167 -12.74 -5.78 -3.58
C LEU A 167 -14.10 -6.09 -4.24
N ASN A 168 -15.22 -5.68 -3.62
CA ASN A 168 -16.57 -6.01 -4.10
C ASN A 168 -17.47 -4.79 -4.39
N THR A 169 -17.05 -3.59 -4.01
CA THR A 169 -17.90 -2.41 -4.07
C THR A 169 -17.51 -1.57 -5.29
N ILE A 170 -18.47 -1.14 -6.09
CA ILE A 170 -18.23 -0.23 -7.20
C ILE A 170 -18.67 1.17 -6.78
N GLN A 171 -17.74 2.11 -6.75
CA GLN A 171 -18.01 3.51 -6.41
C GLN A 171 -17.11 4.43 -7.22
N SER A 172 -17.64 5.57 -7.68
CA SER A 172 -16.85 6.57 -8.41
C SER A 172 -16.06 5.99 -9.60
N LYS A 173 -16.70 5.07 -10.35
CA LYS A 173 -16.06 4.33 -11.46
C LYS A 173 -14.81 3.53 -11.04
N ALA A 174 -14.69 3.11 -9.79
CA ALA A 174 -13.62 2.24 -9.30
C ALA A 174 -14.20 1.02 -8.59
N LEU A 175 -13.47 -0.09 -8.68
CA LEU A 175 -13.69 -1.25 -7.81
C LEU A 175 -12.89 -1.01 -6.53
N ILE A 176 -13.57 -1.01 -5.40
CA ILE A 176 -13.00 -0.70 -4.10
C ILE A 176 -13.23 -1.84 -3.10
N GLY A 177 -12.35 -1.89 -2.11
CA GLY A 177 -12.51 -2.70 -0.90
C GLY A 177 -12.15 -1.85 0.31
N ILE A 178 -12.93 -1.98 1.37
CA ILE A 178 -12.76 -1.22 2.61
C ILE A 178 -12.33 -2.21 3.69
N GLY A 179 -11.27 -1.87 4.41
CA GLY A 179 -10.76 -2.69 5.50
C GLY A 179 -9.81 -1.90 6.37
N SER A 180 -8.89 -2.59 7.02
CA SER A 180 -7.85 -1.99 7.85
C SER A 180 -6.53 -2.74 7.69
N ILE A 181 -5.42 -2.02 7.80
CA ILE A 181 -4.09 -2.60 7.93
C ILE A 181 -3.63 -2.28 9.34
N GLY A 182 -3.54 -3.31 10.20
CA GLY A 182 -3.47 -3.10 11.65
C GLY A 182 -4.71 -2.34 12.13
N GLU A 183 -4.51 -1.21 12.82
CA GLU A 183 -5.58 -0.35 13.33
C GLU A 183 -5.97 0.78 12.37
N VAL A 184 -5.27 0.94 11.25
CA VAL A 184 -5.47 2.06 10.33
C VAL A 184 -6.51 1.69 9.27
N PRO A 185 -7.62 2.45 9.13
CA PRO A 185 -8.61 2.19 8.10
C PRO A 185 -8.04 2.49 6.71
N VAL A 186 -8.26 1.58 5.76
CA VAL A 186 -7.79 1.71 4.38
C VAL A 186 -8.92 1.46 3.39
N VAL A 187 -8.86 2.18 2.28
CA VAL A 187 -9.68 1.97 1.09
C VAL A 187 -8.73 1.60 -0.05
N LEU A 188 -8.82 0.35 -0.50
CA LEU A 188 -8.15 -0.11 -1.70
C LEU A 188 -9.00 0.24 -2.90
N ALA A 189 -8.39 0.77 -3.97
CA ALA A 189 -9.11 1.17 -5.17
C ALA A 189 -8.39 0.76 -6.45
N LYS A 190 -9.16 0.20 -7.40
CA LYS A 190 -8.78 -0.04 -8.79
C LYS A 190 -9.73 0.73 -9.70
N PRO A 191 -9.35 1.92 -10.21
CA PRO A 191 -10.15 2.67 -11.17
C PRO A 191 -10.58 1.77 -12.34
N GLN A 192 -11.88 1.74 -12.65
CA GLN A 192 -12.45 1.00 -13.78
C GLN A 192 -12.63 1.91 -15.01
N ALA A 193 -12.03 3.10 -14.98
CA ALA A 193 -11.81 3.93 -16.17
C ALA A 193 -10.50 3.49 -16.88
N TYR A 194 -10.29 3.94 -18.11
CA TYR A 194 -9.00 3.78 -18.77
C TYR A 194 -7.92 4.63 -18.09
N MET A 195 -6.65 4.24 -18.24
CA MET A 195 -5.52 4.84 -17.54
C MET A 195 -5.53 6.38 -17.57
N ASN A 196 -5.75 6.97 -18.74
CA ASN A 196 -5.74 8.43 -18.94
C ASN A 196 -6.85 9.17 -18.18
N PHE A 197 -7.85 8.46 -17.67
CA PHE A 197 -9.00 8.99 -16.95
C PHE A 197 -9.04 8.48 -15.50
N SER A 198 -7.93 7.94 -14.99
CA SER A 198 -7.85 7.45 -13.60
C SER A 198 -8.22 8.52 -12.57
N GLY A 199 -7.95 9.79 -12.86
CA GLY A 199 -8.30 10.91 -11.98
C GLY A 199 -9.81 11.09 -11.77
N GLU A 200 -10.64 10.69 -12.74
CA GLU A 200 -12.10 10.74 -12.60
C GLU A 200 -12.63 9.83 -11.49
N SER A 201 -11.86 8.80 -11.12
CA SER A 201 -12.18 7.95 -9.97
C SER A 201 -11.52 8.43 -8.70
N VAL A 202 -10.22 8.75 -8.75
CA VAL A 202 -9.43 9.06 -7.55
C VAL A 202 -9.90 10.34 -6.85
N GLY A 203 -10.18 11.40 -7.63
CA GLY A 203 -10.63 12.68 -7.05
C GLY A 203 -11.93 12.54 -6.24
N PRO A 204 -13.01 12.01 -6.83
CA PRO A 204 -14.27 11.80 -6.11
C PRO A 204 -14.16 10.82 -4.93
N LEU A 205 -13.34 9.76 -5.03
CA LEU A 205 -13.10 8.85 -3.90
C LEU A 205 -12.43 9.57 -2.73
N ALA A 206 -11.37 10.35 -3.01
CA ALA A 206 -10.67 11.11 -1.98
C ALA A 206 -11.60 12.12 -1.29
N ALA A 207 -12.45 12.80 -2.07
CA ALA A 207 -13.44 13.74 -1.54
C ALA A 207 -14.53 13.04 -0.70
N TYR A 208 -15.05 11.91 -1.17
CA TYR A 208 -16.11 11.16 -0.49
C TYR A 208 -15.65 10.62 0.88
N TYR A 209 -14.47 10.03 0.92
CA TYR A 209 -13.89 9.48 2.16
C TYR A 209 -13.12 10.52 2.98
N GLN A 210 -13.09 11.78 2.56
CA GLN A 210 -12.39 12.89 3.23
C GLN A 210 -10.90 12.57 3.47
N VAL A 211 -10.26 11.89 2.51
CA VAL A 211 -8.88 11.43 2.61
C VAL A 211 -7.94 12.62 2.39
N PRO A 212 -7.03 12.92 3.33
CA PRO A 212 -6.03 13.97 3.10
C PRO A 212 -5.01 13.51 2.05
N LEU A 213 -4.49 14.44 1.25
CA LEU A 213 -3.55 14.14 0.14
C LEU A 213 -2.35 13.29 0.55
N ARG A 214 -1.82 13.55 1.75
CA ARG A 214 -0.70 12.78 2.32
C ARG A 214 -1.01 11.30 2.56
N HIS A 215 -2.29 10.90 2.58
CA HIS A 215 -2.76 9.53 2.77
C HIS A 215 -3.32 8.92 1.45
N ILE A 216 -3.10 9.59 0.31
CA ILE A 216 -3.40 9.03 -1.01
C ILE A 216 -2.12 8.39 -1.54
N LEU A 217 -2.03 7.06 -1.47
CA LEU A 217 -0.90 6.30 -2.01
C LEU A 217 -1.23 5.82 -3.42
N LEU A 218 -0.54 6.38 -4.42
CA LEU A 218 -0.72 5.99 -5.81
C LEU A 218 0.33 4.97 -6.24
N VAL A 219 -0.12 3.78 -6.65
CA VAL A 219 0.72 2.67 -7.12
C VAL A 219 0.64 2.55 -8.64
N TYR A 220 1.79 2.57 -9.32
CA TYR A 220 1.84 2.56 -10.79
C TYR A 220 3.18 2.04 -11.33
N ASP A 221 3.22 1.74 -12.63
CA ASP A 221 4.43 1.32 -13.34
C ASP A 221 5.38 2.46 -13.66
N GLU A 222 6.68 2.22 -13.53
CA GLU A 222 7.71 3.22 -13.76
C GLU A 222 8.79 2.66 -14.69
N MET A 223 8.93 3.28 -15.87
CA MET A 223 9.91 2.85 -16.87
C MET A 223 11.34 3.27 -16.52
N SER A 224 11.51 4.39 -15.81
CA SER A 224 12.84 4.84 -15.37
C SER A 224 13.47 3.89 -14.34
N LEU A 225 12.66 3.02 -13.74
CA LEU A 225 13.10 2.00 -12.81
C LEU A 225 13.24 0.65 -13.54
N PRO A 226 14.32 -0.08 -13.27
CA PRO A 226 14.54 -1.44 -13.78
C PRO A 226 13.44 -2.39 -13.29
N ASN A 227 13.24 -3.46 -14.04
CA ASN A 227 12.19 -4.43 -13.73
C ASN A 227 12.32 -5.01 -12.30
N GLY A 228 11.22 -4.97 -11.54
CA GLY A 228 11.16 -5.50 -10.18
C GLY A 228 11.89 -4.66 -9.11
N ILE A 229 12.28 -3.41 -9.45
CA ILE A 229 12.81 -2.43 -8.49
C ILE A 229 11.69 -1.51 -8.01
N LEU A 230 11.59 -1.39 -6.70
CA LEU A 230 10.54 -0.61 -6.05
C LEU A 230 11.07 0.75 -5.57
N ARG A 231 10.22 1.79 -5.61
CA ARG A 231 10.55 3.08 -5.01
C ARG A 231 9.31 3.74 -4.42
N LEU A 232 9.41 4.13 -3.15
CA LEU A 232 8.41 4.95 -2.47
C LEU A 232 8.86 6.40 -2.41
N GLN A 233 7.99 7.33 -2.82
CA GLN A 233 8.26 8.76 -2.83
C GLN A 233 7.13 9.50 -2.11
N PRO A 234 7.42 10.43 -1.18
CA PRO A 234 6.38 11.16 -0.47
C PRO A 234 5.66 12.19 -1.36
N LYS A 235 6.33 12.66 -2.41
CA LYS A 235 5.83 13.60 -3.42
C LYS A 235 6.58 13.37 -4.74
N GLY A 236 6.05 13.88 -5.84
CA GLY A 236 6.69 13.75 -7.14
C GLY A 236 5.92 14.38 -8.29
N GLY A 237 6.52 14.39 -9.48
CA GLY A 237 5.86 14.74 -10.74
C GLY A 237 5.21 13.52 -11.40
N HIS A 238 4.55 13.72 -12.54
CA HIS A 238 3.90 12.63 -13.27
C HIS A 238 4.85 11.74 -14.08
N GLY A 239 6.10 12.17 -14.32
CA GLY A 239 7.12 11.32 -14.95
C GLY A 239 6.74 10.79 -16.34
N HIS A 240 5.93 11.53 -17.10
CA HIS A 240 5.32 11.11 -18.38
C HIS A 240 4.28 9.97 -18.28
N HIS A 241 3.85 9.59 -17.07
CA HIS A 241 2.80 8.60 -16.88
C HIS A 241 1.41 9.26 -16.95
N ASN A 242 0.60 8.86 -17.94
CA ASN A 242 -0.70 9.50 -18.21
C ASN A 242 -1.71 9.36 -17.07
N GLY A 243 -1.77 8.20 -16.40
CA GLY A 243 -2.70 8.02 -15.27
C GLY A 243 -2.38 8.91 -14.09
N VAL A 244 -1.10 9.04 -13.75
CA VAL A 244 -0.63 9.97 -12.72
C VAL A 244 -0.93 11.43 -13.09
N LYS A 245 -0.75 11.80 -14.36
CA LYS A 245 -1.14 13.12 -14.87
C LYS A 245 -2.63 13.40 -14.64
N SER A 246 -3.49 12.45 -15.03
CA SER A 246 -4.94 12.51 -14.81
C SER A 246 -5.31 12.69 -13.34
N VAL A 247 -4.69 11.92 -12.45
CA VAL A 247 -4.90 12.03 -10.99
C VAL A 247 -4.48 13.40 -10.47
N MET A 248 -3.33 13.91 -10.90
CA MET A 248 -2.88 15.25 -10.51
C MET A 248 -3.87 16.34 -10.95
N GLU A 249 -4.41 16.26 -12.16
CA GLU A 249 -5.41 17.21 -12.67
C GLU A 249 -6.68 17.22 -11.79
N HIS A 250 -7.15 16.04 -11.39
CA HIS A 250 -8.36 15.89 -10.57
C HIS A 250 -8.14 16.15 -9.07
N LEU A 251 -6.88 16.25 -8.62
CA LEU A 251 -6.50 16.68 -7.27
C LEU A 251 -6.08 18.17 -7.25
N ASN A 252 -6.72 19.00 -8.09
CA ASN A 252 -6.47 20.44 -8.23
C ASN A 252 -5.00 20.78 -8.55
N GLY A 253 -4.33 19.95 -9.35
CA GLY A 253 -2.93 20.13 -9.75
C GLY A 253 -1.90 19.86 -8.65
N ARG A 254 -2.33 19.38 -7.47
CA ARG A 254 -1.45 19.13 -6.33
C ARG A 254 -0.55 17.91 -6.57
N ARG A 255 0.64 17.94 -5.97
CA ARG A 255 1.69 16.92 -6.16
C ARG A 255 2.12 16.24 -4.86
N ASP A 256 1.56 16.69 -3.75
CA ASP A 256 1.92 16.32 -2.39
C ASP A 256 1.16 15.08 -1.92
N PHE A 257 1.24 14.02 -2.71
CA PHE A 257 0.71 12.71 -2.38
C PHE A 257 1.76 11.62 -2.59
N PRO A 258 1.81 10.61 -1.70
CA PRO A 258 2.68 9.46 -1.82
C PRO A 258 2.54 8.67 -3.12
N ARG A 259 3.67 8.19 -3.61
CA ARG A 259 3.78 7.41 -4.85
C ARG A 259 4.55 6.15 -4.58
N PHE A 260 4.03 5.05 -5.06
CA PHE A 260 4.69 3.77 -5.06
C PHE A 260 4.96 3.32 -6.50
N CYS A 261 6.19 3.52 -6.93
CA CYS A 261 6.65 3.19 -8.26
C CYS A 261 7.12 1.74 -8.29
N ILE A 262 6.59 0.98 -9.26
CA ILE A 262 7.04 -0.38 -9.56
C ILE A 262 7.79 -0.36 -10.88
N GLY A 263 9.09 -0.67 -10.83
CA GLY A 263 9.92 -0.65 -12.01
C GLY A 263 9.56 -1.75 -12.99
N ILE A 264 9.40 -1.36 -14.25
CA ILE A 264 9.09 -2.27 -15.36
C ILE A 264 10.22 -2.35 -16.40
N GLY A 265 11.22 -1.48 -16.28
CA GLY A 265 12.32 -1.35 -17.25
C GLY A 265 11.98 -0.43 -18.42
N ASN A 266 12.99 -0.20 -19.25
CA ASN A 266 12.86 0.59 -20.47
C ASN A 266 12.56 -0.33 -21.67
N PRO A 267 11.80 0.16 -22.67
CA PRO A 267 11.58 -0.59 -23.90
C PRO A 267 12.93 -0.87 -24.60
N PRO A 268 13.14 -2.09 -25.13
CA PRO A 268 14.37 -2.42 -25.84
C PRO A 268 14.42 -1.75 -27.21
N GLY A 269 15.56 -1.15 -27.55
CA GLY A 269 15.82 -0.57 -28.87
C GLY A 269 14.88 0.59 -29.22
N THR A 270 14.26 0.53 -30.39
CA THR A 270 13.35 1.56 -30.94
C THR A 270 11.87 1.19 -30.80
N MET A 271 11.54 0.23 -29.92
CA MET A 271 10.16 -0.20 -29.70
C MET A 271 9.27 0.96 -29.23
N ASP A 272 8.03 1.02 -29.75
CA ASP A 272 7.04 1.99 -29.28
C ASP A 272 6.73 1.79 -27.80
N MET A 273 6.76 2.89 -27.05
CA MET A 273 6.51 2.92 -25.61
C MET A 273 5.13 2.37 -25.26
N LYS A 274 4.09 2.72 -26.04
CA LYS A 274 2.72 2.25 -25.75
C LYS A 274 2.61 0.75 -25.98
N ALA A 275 3.21 0.23 -27.04
CA ALA A 275 3.25 -1.21 -27.29
C ALA A 275 3.95 -1.97 -26.15
N TYR A 276 5.09 -1.47 -25.67
CA TYR A 276 5.83 -2.09 -24.56
C TYR A 276 5.01 -2.17 -23.25
N LEU A 277 4.28 -1.10 -22.92
CA LEU A 277 3.41 -1.03 -21.74
C LEU A 277 2.23 -2.00 -21.81
N LEU A 278 1.68 -2.22 -23.00
CA LEU A 278 0.55 -3.12 -23.24
C LEU A 278 0.96 -4.59 -23.44
N GLN A 279 2.25 -4.89 -23.49
CA GLN A 279 2.75 -6.25 -23.54
C GLN A 279 2.78 -6.88 -22.13
N LYS A 280 2.73 -8.21 -22.10
CA LYS A 280 2.96 -8.99 -20.88
C LYS A 280 4.46 -9.07 -20.59
N PHE A 281 4.80 -9.21 -19.31
CA PHE A 281 6.16 -9.54 -18.90
C PHE A 281 6.56 -10.93 -19.41
N SER A 282 7.84 -11.08 -19.75
CA SER A 282 8.46 -12.39 -19.97
C SER A 282 8.54 -13.19 -18.67
N ASP A 283 8.80 -14.50 -18.73
CA ASP A 283 8.83 -15.36 -17.54
C ASP A 283 9.91 -14.96 -16.53
N THR A 284 11.06 -14.48 -17.01
CA THR A 284 12.16 -13.99 -16.16
C THR A 284 11.78 -12.68 -15.49
N GLU A 285 11.22 -11.74 -16.26
CA GLU A 285 10.74 -10.47 -15.72
C GLU A 285 9.59 -10.67 -14.73
N ARG A 286 8.68 -11.60 -15.02
CA ARG A 286 7.53 -11.93 -14.16
C ARG A 286 7.99 -12.39 -12.79
N LYS A 287 8.96 -13.31 -12.70
CA LYS A 287 9.53 -13.75 -11.42
C LYS A 287 10.10 -12.59 -10.60
N GLN A 288 10.74 -11.63 -11.24
CA GLN A 288 11.28 -10.44 -10.57
C GLN A 288 10.16 -9.51 -10.07
N VAL A 289 9.10 -9.34 -10.88
CA VAL A 289 7.92 -8.54 -10.52
C VAL A 289 7.17 -9.20 -9.39
N ASP A 290 6.90 -10.50 -9.43
CA ASP A 290 6.18 -11.21 -8.37
C ASP A 290 6.90 -11.09 -7.03
N ALA A 291 8.23 -11.31 -7.02
CA ALA A 291 9.05 -11.09 -5.83
C ALA A 291 9.07 -9.62 -5.37
N ALA A 292 8.91 -8.67 -6.29
CA ALA A 292 8.75 -7.26 -5.95
C ALA A 292 7.36 -6.99 -5.35
N LEU A 293 6.28 -7.56 -5.89
CA LEU A 293 4.93 -7.42 -5.35
C LEU A 293 4.87 -7.88 -3.89
N ASP A 294 5.49 -9.02 -3.57
CA ASP A 294 5.60 -9.54 -2.20
C ASP A 294 6.29 -8.54 -1.25
N GLN A 295 7.42 -7.98 -1.67
CA GLN A 295 8.14 -6.95 -0.90
C GLN A 295 7.32 -5.66 -0.81
N GLY A 296 6.52 -5.36 -1.83
CA GLY A 296 5.70 -4.17 -1.91
C GLY A 296 4.55 -4.16 -0.92
N VAL A 297 3.94 -5.32 -0.63
CA VAL A 297 2.94 -5.43 0.45
C VAL A 297 3.53 -4.99 1.79
N ALA A 298 4.72 -5.50 2.14
CA ALA A 298 5.40 -5.11 3.37
C ALA A 298 5.75 -3.61 3.39
N ALA A 299 6.10 -3.04 2.24
CA ALA A 299 6.36 -1.61 2.10
C ALA A 299 5.09 -0.77 2.28
N VAL A 300 3.96 -1.19 1.71
CA VAL A 300 2.64 -0.54 1.91
C VAL A 300 2.24 -0.59 3.38
N ARG A 301 2.34 -1.75 4.04
CA ARG A 301 2.11 -1.89 5.49
C ARG A 301 2.92 -0.88 6.29
N THR A 302 4.21 -0.77 5.97
CA THR A 302 5.12 0.17 6.65
C THR A 302 4.69 1.62 6.44
N VAL A 303 4.32 2.01 5.22
CA VAL A 303 3.86 3.39 4.92
C VAL A 303 2.55 3.70 5.65
N VAL A 304 1.60 2.77 5.67
CA VAL A 304 0.29 2.99 6.28
C VAL A 304 0.39 3.09 7.81
N LEU A 305 1.19 2.22 8.44
CA LEU A 305 1.32 2.15 9.89
C LEU A 305 2.30 3.19 10.46
N GLU A 306 3.44 3.41 9.80
CA GLU A 306 4.53 4.23 10.33
C GLU A 306 4.77 5.52 9.54
N GLY A 307 4.18 5.65 8.35
CA GLY A 307 4.40 6.78 7.46
C GLY A 307 5.78 6.78 6.77
N PHE A 308 6.13 7.92 6.19
CA PHE A 308 7.43 8.12 5.57
C PHE A 308 8.50 8.42 6.63
N GLY A 309 9.29 7.40 6.97
CA GLY A 309 10.38 7.52 7.95
C GLY A 309 11.68 6.83 7.54
N SER A 310 12.50 6.51 8.54
CA SER A 310 13.80 5.88 8.34
C SER A 310 13.69 4.49 7.69
N ARG A 311 12.63 3.73 7.97
CA ARG A 311 12.38 2.42 7.36
C ARG A 311 12.17 2.51 5.85
N ILE A 312 11.37 3.47 5.39
CA ILE A 312 11.14 3.71 3.96
C ILE A 312 12.42 4.19 3.27
N SER A 313 13.20 5.05 3.93
CA SER A 313 14.51 5.46 3.41
C SER A 313 15.45 4.25 3.23
N ARG A 314 15.55 3.37 4.23
CA ARG A 314 16.32 2.12 4.14
C ARG A 314 15.79 1.18 3.06
N PHE A 315 14.47 1.06 2.93
CA PHE A 315 13.82 0.27 1.89
C PHE A 315 14.24 0.75 0.50
N ASN A 316 14.13 2.05 0.22
CA ASN A 316 14.53 2.65 -1.05
C ASN A 316 16.03 2.45 -1.34
N ILE A 317 16.89 2.54 -0.31
CA ILE A 317 18.33 2.25 -0.44
C ILE A 317 18.56 0.77 -0.79
N GLY A 318 17.87 -0.15 -0.13
CA GLY A 318 17.94 -1.58 -0.43
C GLY A 318 17.54 -1.89 -1.87
N GLN A 319 16.45 -1.29 -2.35
CA GLN A 319 16.00 -1.41 -3.74
C GLN A 319 17.03 -0.82 -4.72
N LYS A 320 17.66 0.31 -4.37
CA LYS A 320 18.76 0.89 -5.17
C LYS A 320 19.94 -0.07 -5.29
N TYR A 321 20.31 -0.81 -4.24
CA TYR A 321 21.39 -1.80 -4.32
C TYR A 321 21.00 -3.07 -5.07
N LYS A 322 19.72 -3.48 -5.01
CA LYS A 322 19.20 -4.58 -5.84
C LYS A 322 19.41 -4.28 -7.33
N TYR A 323 19.20 -3.03 -7.74
CA TYR A 323 19.46 -2.62 -9.13
C TYR A 323 20.89 -2.89 -9.59
N HIS A 324 21.91 -2.62 -8.78
CA HIS A 324 23.31 -2.79 -9.20
C HIS A 324 23.75 -4.27 -9.29
N LYS A 325 22.88 -5.21 -8.90
CA LYS A 325 23.15 -6.66 -8.99
C LYS A 325 22.46 -7.34 -10.16
N VAL A 326 21.51 -6.66 -10.82
CA VAL A 326 20.75 -7.16 -11.97
C VAL A 326 21.37 -6.60 -13.23
#